data_AF-P48672-F1
#
_entry.id   AF-P48672-F1
#
_cell.length_a   1.000
_cell.length_b   1.000
_cell.length_c   1.000
_cell.angle_alpha   90.00
_cell.angle_beta   90.00
_cell.angle_gamma   90.00
#
_symmetry.space_group_name_H-M   'P 1'
#
loop_
_entity.id
_entity.type
_entity.pdbx_description
1 polymer ?
#
loop_
_entity_poly.entity_id
_entity_poly.type
_entity_poly.pdbx_seq_one_letter_code
_entity_poly.pdbx_strand_id
1 'polypeptide(L)'
;GFSLQDELDFLKKLHDEELADVQAQIQDQQVQVDMDMAKPDLTAALRDVRLQYENLATKNIQESEDWYKSKFADMTEAANKSNEALRLAKQEANEYRRQVQALTCEVDALKGTNESLERQMREIEENFAIESSSSQDNIARLEEDIRNMKDEMAKHLREYQDLLNVKMALDIEIATYRKLLEGEESRITTPLPNLSSFNLRDAILETKPILENTFSKKVLIKTIETRDGEVINESTQNHDDLE
;
A
#
# COMPACT_ATOMS: atom_id res chain seq x y z
N GLY A 1 -55.06 -102.85 -92.65
CA GLY A 1 -55.05 -102.29 -91.29
C GLY A 1 -54.52 -103.25 -90.25
N PHE A 2 -53.42 -103.98 -90.53
CA PHE A 2 -52.75 -104.87 -89.57
C PHE A 2 -51.51 -104.24 -88.91
N SER A 3 -51.04 -103.08 -89.39
CA SER A 3 -49.76 -102.49 -88.95
C SER A 3 -49.77 -101.90 -87.53
N LEU A 4 -50.90 -101.34 -87.06
CA LEU A 4 -50.94 -100.65 -85.76
C LEU A 4 -51.03 -101.61 -84.57
N GLN A 5 -51.67 -102.77 -84.74
CA GLN A 5 -51.79 -103.76 -83.68
C GLN A 5 -50.44 -104.43 -83.41
N ASP A 6 -49.71 -104.78 -84.47
CA ASP A 6 -48.36 -105.36 -84.37
C ASP A 6 -47.35 -104.38 -83.72
N GLU A 7 -47.47 -103.08 -84.03
CA GLU A 7 -46.60 -102.05 -83.45
C GLU A 7 -46.86 -101.83 -81.95
N LEU A 8 -48.12 -101.95 -81.51
CA LEU A 8 -48.51 -101.85 -80.10
C LEU A 8 -48.01 -103.06 -79.29
N ASP A 9 -48.11 -104.26 -79.85
CA ASP A 9 -47.61 -105.49 -79.20
C ASP A 9 -46.08 -105.53 -79.13
N PHE A 10 -45.39 -104.99 -80.13
CA PHE A 10 -43.92 -104.81 -80.09
C PHE A 10 -43.51 -103.83 -78.98
N LEU A 11 -44.20 -102.69 -78.88
CA LEU A 11 -43.89 -101.66 -77.87
C LEU A 11 -44.08 -102.17 -76.44
N LYS A 12 -45.11 -103.00 -76.19
CA LYS A 12 -45.32 -103.66 -74.90
C LYS A 12 -44.18 -104.60 -74.54
N LYS A 13 -43.74 -105.45 -75.48
CA LYS A 13 -42.61 -106.35 -75.25
C LYS A 13 -41.32 -105.60 -74.92
N LEU A 14 -41.05 -104.52 -75.65
CA LEU A 14 -39.88 -103.68 -75.38
C LEU A 14 -39.93 -103.06 -73.98
N HIS A 15 -41.11 -102.57 -73.57
CA HIS A 15 -41.29 -101.96 -72.25
C HIS A 15 -41.17 -102.98 -71.10
N ASP A 16 -41.63 -104.22 -71.31
CA ASP A 16 -41.46 -105.31 -70.35
C ASP A 16 -39.98 -105.70 -70.20
N GLU A 17 -39.22 -105.68 -71.30
CA GLU A 17 -37.77 -105.96 -71.30
C GLU A 17 -36.98 -104.83 -70.61
N GLU A 18 -37.30 -103.56 -70.87
CA GLU A 18 -36.70 -102.41 -70.16
C GLU A 18 -36.99 -102.43 -68.65
N LEU A 19 -38.21 -102.80 -68.25
CA LEU A 19 -38.56 -102.94 -66.83
C LEU A 19 -37.77 -104.07 -66.15
N ALA A 20 -37.54 -105.19 -66.85
CA ALA A 20 -36.74 -106.29 -66.34
C ALA A 20 -35.28 -105.89 -66.14
N ASP A 21 -34.69 -105.13 -67.08
CA ASP A 21 -33.33 -104.61 -66.98
C ASP A 21 -33.15 -103.63 -65.82
N VAL A 22 -34.09 -102.70 -65.62
CA VAL A 22 -34.07 -101.76 -64.48
C VAL A 22 -34.17 -102.53 -63.16
N GLN A 23 -35.01 -103.56 -63.09
CA GLN A 23 -35.15 -104.36 -61.89
C GLN A 23 -33.90 -105.19 -61.58
N ALA A 24 -33.23 -105.71 -62.62
CA ALA A 24 -31.93 -106.36 -62.49
C ALA A 24 -30.85 -105.39 -61.99
N GLN A 25 -30.82 -104.16 -62.50
CA GLN A 25 -29.87 -103.13 -62.06
C GLN A 25 -30.08 -102.72 -60.60
N ILE A 26 -31.33 -102.62 -60.13
CA ILE A 26 -31.64 -102.36 -58.72
C ILE A 26 -31.15 -103.53 -57.84
N GLN A 27 -31.29 -104.77 -58.30
CA GLN A 27 -30.76 -105.94 -57.59
C GLN A 27 -29.24 -105.95 -57.52
N ASP A 28 -28.54 -105.61 -58.61
CA ASP A 28 -27.07 -105.54 -58.63
C ASP A 28 -26.53 -104.40 -57.75
N GLN A 29 -27.25 -103.27 -57.71
CA GLN A 29 -26.95 -102.14 -56.82
C GLN A 29 -27.34 -102.36 -55.36
N GLN A 30 -28.00 -103.48 -55.01
CA GLN A 30 -28.05 -103.95 -53.63
C GLN A 30 -26.68 -104.48 -53.22
N VAL A 31 -25.69 -103.58 -53.21
CA VAL A 31 -24.46 -103.72 -52.46
C VAL A 31 -24.88 -103.93 -51.03
N GLN A 32 -24.73 -105.16 -50.58
CA GLN A 32 -24.93 -105.60 -49.21
C GLN A 32 -23.90 -104.84 -48.37
N VAL A 33 -24.25 -103.63 -47.95
CA VAL A 33 -23.46 -102.86 -47.01
C VAL A 33 -23.60 -103.60 -45.69
N ASP A 34 -22.63 -104.45 -45.43
CA ASP A 34 -22.40 -105.14 -44.16
C ASP A 34 -22.15 -104.06 -43.11
N MET A 35 -23.24 -103.44 -42.64
CA MET A 35 -23.26 -102.42 -41.61
C MET A 35 -23.11 -103.11 -40.25
N ASP A 36 -22.02 -103.83 -40.06
CA ASP A 36 -21.48 -104.20 -38.74
C ASP A 36 -20.77 -103.01 -38.07
N MET A 37 -20.96 -101.80 -38.61
CA MET A 37 -20.76 -100.57 -37.86
C MET A 37 -21.85 -100.51 -36.79
N ALA A 38 -21.51 -100.98 -35.59
CA ALA A 38 -22.31 -100.78 -34.37
C ALA A 38 -22.93 -99.39 -34.42
N LYS A 39 -24.26 -99.33 -34.58
CA LYS A 39 -25.02 -98.09 -34.77
C LYS A 39 -24.46 -97.04 -33.80
N PRO A 40 -23.92 -95.90 -34.27
CA PRO A 40 -23.51 -94.85 -33.36
C PRO A 40 -24.71 -94.55 -32.47
N ASP A 41 -24.53 -94.66 -31.14
CA ASP A 41 -25.61 -94.45 -30.18
C ASP A 41 -26.04 -92.98 -30.24
N LEU A 42 -26.94 -92.68 -31.18
CA LEU A 42 -27.50 -91.35 -31.41
C LEU A 42 -28.16 -90.81 -30.14
N THR A 43 -28.67 -91.69 -29.28
CA THR A 43 -29.27 -91.31 -28.01
C THR A 43 -28.22 -90.79 -27.04
N ALA A 44 -27.05 -91.44 -26.97
CA ALA A 44 -25.92 -90.93 -26.18
C ALA A 44 -25.39 -89.61 -26.75
N ALA A 45 -25.24 -89.49 -28.07
CA ALA A 45 -24.81 -88.24 -28.71
C ALA A 45 -25.79 -87.08 -28.43
N LEU A 46 -27.10 -87.30 -28.53
CA LEU A 46 -28.11 -86.29 -28.21
C LEU A 46 -28.12 -85.90 -26.72
N ARG A 47 -27.94 -86.88 -25.82
CA ARG A 47 -27.80 -86.62 -24.37
C ARG A 47 -26.55 -85.79 -24.07
N ASP A 48 -25.44 -86.08 -24.73
CA ASP A 48 -24.19 -85.33 -24.59
C ASP A 48 -24.32 -83.90 -25.11
N VAL A 49 -24.89 -83.70 -26.30
CA VAL A 49 -25.18 -82.37 -26.86
C VAL A 49 -26.08 -81.57 -25.91
N ARG A 50 -27.11 -82.19 -25.34
CA ARG A 50 -27.99 -81.54 -24.34
C ARG A 50 -27.19 -81.10 -23.11
N LEU A 51 -26.35 -81.97 -22.55
CA LEU A 51 -25.53 -81.66 -21.38
C LEU A 51 -24.52 -80.54 -21.67
N GLN A 52 -23.89 -80.55 -22.85
CA GLN A 52 -22.99 -79.48 -23.28
C GLN A 52 -23.73 -78.14 -23.41
N TYR A 53 -24.93 -78.13 -24.00
CA TYR A 53 -25.76 -76.91 -24.09
C TYR A 53 -26.21 -76.40 -22.72
N GLU A 54 -26.58 -77.29 -21.81
CA GLU A 54 -26.94 -76.93 -20.44
C GLU A 54 -25.76 -76.30 -19.71
N ASN A 55 -24.59 -76.93 -19.77
CA ASN A 55 -23.35 -76.38 -19.21
C ASN A 55 -22.96 -75.04 -19.83
N LEU A 56 -23.09 -74.90 -21.15
CA LEU A 56 -22.83 -73.64 -21.86
C LEU A 56 -23.82 -72.55 -21.45
N ALA A 57 -25.11 -72.87 -21.29
CA ALA A 57 -26.13 -71.93 -20.86
C ALA A 57 -25.87 -71.46 -19.42
N THR A 58 -25.58 -72.38 -18.49
CA THR A 58 -25.21 -72.03 -17.11
C THR A 58 -23.96 -71.16 -17.07
N LYS A 59 -22.92 -71.55 -17.84
CA LYS A 59 -21.68 -70.77 -17.94
C LYS A 59 -21.93 -69.36 -18.49
N ASN A 60 -22.72 -69.24 -19.56
CA ASN A 60 -23.06 -67.94 -20.17
C ASN A 60 -23.86 -67.04 -19.21
N ILE A 61 -24.80 -67.61 -18.44
CA ILE A 61 -25.54 -66.88 -17.41
C ILE A 61 -24.57 -66.36 -16.35
N GLN A 62 -23.69 -67.22 -15.82
CA GLN A 62 -22.76 -66.84 -14.78
C GLN A 62 -21.74 -65.78 -15.26
N GLU A 63 -21.18 -65.95 -16.46
CA GLU A 63 -20.31 -64.95 -17.08
C GLU A 63 -21.02 -63.61 -17.29
N SER A 64 -22.30 -63.63 -17.70
CA SER A 64 -23.10 -62.42 -17.85
C SER A 64 -23.37 -61.74 -16.51
N GLU A 65 -23.73 -62.50 -15.47
CA GLU A 65 -23.95 -61.99 -14.11
C GLU A 65 -22.68 -61.37 -13.52
N ASP A 66 -21.54 -62.05 -13.65
CA ASP A 66 -20.24 -61.55 -13.20
C ASP A 66 -19.82 -60.29 -13.97
N TRP A 67 -20.07 -60.27 -15.29
CA TRP A 67 -19.81 -59.09 -16.12
C TRP A 67 -20.67 -57.89 -15.70
N TYR A 68 -21.98 -58.08 -15.51
CA TYR A 68 -22.85 -57.02 -15.02
C TYR A 68 -22.44 -56.56 -13.63
N LYS A 69 -22.13 -57.47 -12.71
CA LYS A 69 -21.68 -57.15 -11.36
C LYS A 69 -20.41 -56.29 -11.38
N SER A 70 -19.42 -56.66 -12.18
CA SER A 70 -18.20 -55.85 -12.38
C SER A 70 -18.55 -54.49 -12.94
N LYS A 71 -19.41 -54.43 -13.97
CA LYS A 71 -19.77 -53.16 -14.60
C LYS A 71 -20.52 -52.23 -13.65
N PHE A 72 -21.42 -52.76 -12.84
CA PHE A 72 -22.12 -51.99 -11.80
C PHE A 72 -21.16 -51.51 -10.71
N ALA A 73 -20.20 -52.33 -10.30
CA ALA A 73 -19.17 -51.93 -9.34
C ALA A 73 -18.34 -50.76 -9.86
N ASP A 74 -17.83 -50.84 -11.10
CA ASP A 74 -17.04 -49.78 -11.74
C ASP A 74 -17.84 -48.47 -11.86
N MET A 75 -19.10 -48.56 -12.30
CA MET A 75 -19.97 -47.39 -12.44
C MET A 75 -20.29 -46.75 -11.08
N THR A 76 -20.49 -47.57 -10.05
CA THR A 76 -20.73 -47.10 -8.68
C THR A 76 -19.49 -46.41 -8.11
N GLU A 77 -18.31 -46.98 -8.32
CA GLU A 77 -17.05 -46.36 -7.91
C GLU A 77 -16.81 -45.04 -8.63
N ALA A 78 -17.00 -44.98 -9.94
CA ALA A 78 -16.87 -43.76 -10.73
C ALA A 78 -17.88 -42.68 -10.28
N ALA A 79 -19.13 -43.06 -10.01
CA ALA A 79 -20.14 -42.15 -9.48
C ALA A 79 -19.75 -41.61 -8.09
N ASN A 80 -19.24 -42.47 -7.20
CA ASN A 80 -18.77 -42.06 -5.88
C ASN A 80 -17.59 -41.09 -5.97
N LYS A 81 -16.59 -41.37 -6.83
CA LYS A 81 -15.46 -40.46 -7.08
C LYS A 81 -15.92 -39.11 -7.62
N SER A 82 -16.86 -39.11 -8.57
CA SER A 82 -17.41 -37.87 -9.14
C SER A 82 -18.18 -37.05 -8.09
N ASN A 83 -19.00 -37.70 -7.26
CA ASN A 83 -19.73 -37.05 -6.19
C ASN A 83 -18.78 -36.44 -5.14
N GLU A 84 -17.70 -37.15 -4.79
CA GLU A 84 -16.70 -36.66 -3.85
C GLU A 84 -15.92 -35.47 -4.42
N ALA A 85 -15.49 -35.55 -5.67
CA ALA A 85 -14.84 -34.42 -6.35
C ALA A 85 -15.75 -33.19 -6.42
N LEU A 86 -17.04 -33.39 -6.72
CA LEU A 86 -18.04 -32.30 -6.72
C LEU A 86 -18.23 -31.71 -5.32
N ARG A 87 -18.24 -32.55 -4.28
CA ARG A 87 -18.35 -32.12 -2.88
C ARG A 87 -17.16 -31.26 -2.49
N LEU A 88 -15.94 -31.69 -2.82
CA LEU A 88 -14.70 -30.94 -2.55
C LEU A 88 -14.68 -29.61 -3.30
N ALA A 89 -14.98 -29.60 -4.60
CA ALA A 89 -15.03 -28.37 -5.40
C ALA A 89 -16.06 -27.37 -4.85
N LYS A 90 -17.22 -27.84 -4.36
CA LYS A 90 -18.20 -26.99 -3.69
C LYS A 90 -17.71 -26.41 -2.38
N GLN A 91 -16.95 -27.18 -1.58
CA GLN A 91 -16.37 -26.68 -0.33
C GLN A 91 -15.31 -25.61 -0.62
N GLU A 92 -14.43 -25.86 -1.57
CA GLU A 92 -13.40 -24.91 -2.00
C GLU A 92 -14.00 -23.61 -2.55
N ALA A 93 -15.03 -23.70 -3.41
CA ALA A 93 -15.74 -22.52 -3.91
C ALA A 93 -16.38 -21.69 -2.79
N ASN A 94 -16.91 -22.34 -1.75
CA ASN A 94 -17.45 -21.64 -0.58
C ASN A 94 -16.36 -20.98 0.26
N GLU A 95 -15.20 -21.63 0.39
CA GLU A 95 -14.06 -21.08 1.11
C GLU A 95 -13.49 -19.85 0.39
N TYR A 96 -13.28 -19.92 -0.92
CA TYR A 96 -12.89 -18.75 -1.71
C TYR A 96 -13.91 -17.61 -1.63
N ARG A 97 -15.21 -17.91 -1.67
CA ARG A 97 -16.25 -16.89 -1.49
C ARG A 97 -16.16 -16.21 -0.12
N ARG A 98 -15.87 -16.97 0.95
CA ARG A 98 -15.67 -16.41 2.30
C ARG A 98 -14.40 -15.55 2.36
N GLN A 99 -13.30 -16.00 1.75
CA GLN A 99 -12.05 -15.24 1.72
C GLN A 99 -12.21 -13.91 0.95
N VAL A 100 -12.88 -13.93 -0.20
CA VAL A 100 -13.17 -12.71 -0.97
C VAL A 100 -14.01 -11.73 -0.13
N GLN A 101 -15.02 -12.23 0.58
CA GLN A 101 -15.83 -11.40 1.47
C GLN A 101 -14.98 -10.79 2.61
N ALA A 102 -14.14 -11.60 3.26
CA ALA A 102 -13.27 -11.14 4.34
C ALA A 102 -12.29 -10.06 3.86
N LEU A 103 -11.61 -10.30 2.73
CA LEU A 103 -10.68 -9.35 2.12
C LEU A 103 -11.40 -8.06 1.67
N THR A 104 -12.63 -8.16 1.17
CA THR A 104 -13.42 -6.98 0.80
C THR A 104 -13.73 -6.13 2.02
N CYS A 105 -14.19 -6.74 3.12
CA CYS A 105 -14.42 -6.03 4.38
C CYS A 105 -13.13 -5.40 4.94
N GLU A 106 -11.99 -6.08 4.85
CA GLU A 106 -10.70 -5.55 5.28
C GLU A 106 -10.28 -4.34 4.44
N VAL A 107 -10.41 -4.42 3.12
CA VAL A 107 -10.11 -3.30 2.22
C VAL A 107 -11.00 -2.09 2.52
N ASP A 108 -12.30 -2.30 2.76
CA ASP A 108 -13.22 -1.21 3.08
C ASP A 108 -12.92 -0.59 4.46
N ALA A 109 -12.55 -1.41 5.44
CA ALA A 109 -12.10 -0.94 6.74
C ALA A 109 -10.82 -0.09 6.61
N LEU A 110 -9.82 -0.57 5.87
CA LEU A 110 -8.57 0.16 5.63
C LEU A 110 -8.80 1.48 4.89
N LYS A 111 -9.67 1.49 3.88
CA LYS A 111 -10.07 2.74 3.20
C LYS A 111 -10.69 3.74 4.17
N GLY A 112 -11.62 3.30 5.01
CA GLY A 112 -12.23 4.16 6.03
C GLY A 112 -11.21 4.72 7.03
N THR A 113 -10.24 3.91 7.44
CA THR A 113 -9.14 4.39 8.30
C THR A 113 -8.24 5.39 7.59
N ASN A 114 -7.90 5.15 6.31
CA ASN A 114 -7.07 6.05 5.52
C ASN A 114 -7.76 7.41 5.32
N GLU A 115 -9.03 7.42 4.93
CA GLU A 115 -9.83 8.65 4.82
C GLU A 115 -9.89 9.42 6.15
N SER A 116 -9.94 8.71 7.28
CA SER A 116 -9.93 9.32 8.61
C SER A 116 -8.58 9.94 8.97
N LEU A 117 -7.48 9.27 8.64
CA LEU A 117 -6.13 9.79 8.85
C LEU A 117 -5.85 10.99 7.94
N GLU A 118 -6.25 10.92 6.68
CA GLU A 118 -6.13 12.05 5.75
C GLU A 118 -6.95 13.27 6.21
N ARG A 119 -8.15 13.06 6.79
CA ARG A 119 -8.92 14.14 7.40
C ARG A 119 -8.19 14.76 8.60
N GLN A 120 -7.65 13.94 9.49
CA GLN A 120 -6.89 14.40 10.65
C GLN A 120 -5.61 15.14 10.25
N MET A 121 -4.89 14.65 9.23
CA MET A 121 -3.72 15.33 8.70
C MET A 121 -4.06 16.73 8.19
N ARG A 122 -5.12 16.87 7.37
CA ARG A 122 -5.57 18.18 6.88
C ARG A 122 -5.96 19.12 8.01
N GLU A 123 -6.67 18.62 9.03
CA GLU A 123 -7.05 19.41 10.21
C GLU A 123 -5.82 19.89 11.00
N ILE A 124 -4.82 19.03 11.21
CA ILE A 124 -3.58 19.40 11.89
C ILE A 124 -2.77 20.41 11.05
N GLU A 125 -2.68 20.21 9.73
CA GLU A 125 -2.01 21.13 8.81
C GLU A 125 -2.66 22.52 8.82
N GLU A 126 -4.00 22.59 8.79
CA GLU A 126 -4.75 23.84 8.89
C GLU A 126 -4.52 24.54 10.24
N ASN A 127 -4.64 23.80 11.34
CA ASN A 127 -4.39 24.33 12.69
C ASN A 127 -2.96 24.86 12.82
N PHE A 128 -1.97 24.13 12.32
CA PHE A 128 -0.57 24.54 12.36
C PHE A 128 -0.31 25.77 11.49
N ALA A 129 -0.94 25.87 10.31
CA ALA A 129 -0.85 27.05 9.46
C ALA A 129 -1.42 28.30 10.16
N ILE A 130 -2.54 28.16 10.87
CA ILE A 130 -3.15 29.25 11.67
C ILE A 130 -2.23 29.66 12.82
N GLU A 131 -1.70 28.71 13.59
CA GLU A 131 -0.80 28.98 14.72
C GLU A 131 0.51 29.64 14.27
N SER A 132 1.07 29.17 13.16
CA SER A 132 2.26 29.74 12.54
C SER A 132 2.01 31.19 12.08
N SER A 133 0.89 31.46 11.40
CA SER A 133 0.49 32.82 11.02
C SER A 133 0.33 33.71 12.25
N SER A 134 -0.35 33.23 13.30
CA SER A 134 -0.55 34.00 14.53
C SER A 134 0.78 34.32 15.23
N SER A 135 1.73 33.39 15.22
CA SER A 135 3.08 33.59 15.77
C SER A 135 3.85 34.63 14.94
N GLN A 136 3.75 34.56 13.61
CA GLN A 136 4.38 35.51 12.71
C GLN A 136 3.81 36.94 12.89
N ASP A 137 2.50 37.08 13.05
CA ASP A 137 1.85 38.36 13.34
C ASP A 137 2.32 38.93 14.68
N ASN A 138 2.46 38.08 15.70
CA ASN A 138 2.98 38.50 17.00
C ASN A 138 4.44 38.95 16.93
N ILE A 139 5.29 38.24 16.17
CA ILE A 139 6.68 38.64 15.92
C ILE A 139 6.70 40.01 15.23
N ALA A 140 5.93 40.19 14.16
CA ALA A 140 5.86 41.46 13.44
C ALA A 140 5.41 42.63 14.34
N ARG A 141 4.42 42.40 15.21
CA ARG A 141 3.99 43.40 16.19
C ARG A 141 5.10 43.75 17.19
N LEU A 142 5.79 42.76 17.73
CA LEU A 142 6.90 42.99 18.68
C LEU A 142 8.09 43.70 18.02
N GLU A 143 8.41 43.38 16.77
CA GLU A 143 9.44 44.08 16.01
C GLU A 143 9.08 45.56 15.81
N GLU A 144 7.82 45.85 15.53
CA GLU A 144 7.31 47.21 15.40
C GLU A 144 7.35 47.96 16.74
N ASP A 145 6.93 47.34 17.84
CA ASP A 145 7.04 47.91 19.19
C ASP A 145 8.50 48.23 19.55
N ILE A 146 9.44 47.35 19.21
CA ILE A 146 10.88 47.58 19.42
C ILE A 146 11.38 48.77 18.60
N ARG A 147 10.94 48.92 17.34
CA ARG A 147 11.30 50.09 16.52
C ARG A 147 10.77 51.38 17.13
N ASN A 148 9.50 51.39 17.51
CA ASN A 148 8.87 52.55 18.15
C ASN A 148 9.58 52.95 19.44
N MET A 149 9.88 51.99 20.33
CA MET A 149 10.63 52.28 21.57
C MET A 149 12.05 52.80 21.31
N LYS A 150 12.73 52.31 20.26
CA LYS A 150 14.06 52.83 19.87
C LYS A 150 13.98 54.28 19.41
N ASP A 151 12.97 54.63 18.62
CA ASP A 151 12.75 55.99 18.14
C ASP A 151 12.40 56.94 19.30
N GLU A 152 11.55 56.50 20.24
CA GLU A 152 11.24 57.23 21.47
C GLU A 152 12.49 57.44 22.34
N MET A 153 13.30 56.39 22.53
CA MET A 153 14.55 56.49 23.28
C MET A 153 15.53 57.46 22.63
N ALA A 154 15.67 57.43 21.30
CA ALA A 154 16.52 58.36 20.56
C ALA A 154 16.04 59.81 20.70
N LYS A 155 14.72 60.04 20.68
CA LYS A 155 14.11 61.34 20.95
C LYS A 155 14.44 61.83 22.36
N HIS A 156 14.22 61.01 23.39
CA HIS A 156 14.52 61.38 24.77
C HIS A 156 16.01 61.66 25.00
N LEU A 157 16.90 60.92 24.36
CA LEU A 157 18.34 61.18 24.44
C LEU A 157 18.70 62.57 23.88
N ARG A 158 18.06 62.99 22.78
CA ARG A 158 18.25 64.32 22.20
C ARG A 158 17.72 65.42 23.11
N GLU A 159 16.50 65.26 23.62
CA GLU A 159 15.89 66.20 24.56
C GLU A 159 16.72 66.37 25.84
N TYR A 160 17.27 65.27 26.35
CA TYR A 160 18.16 65.30 27.51
C TYR A 160 19.47 66.06 27.23
N GLN A 161 20.07 65.85 26.06
CA GLN A 161 21.29 66.56 25.67
C GLN A 161 21.04 68.07 25.52
N ASP A 162 19.91 68.45 24.92
CA ASP A 162 19.51 69.87 24.79
C ASP A 162 19.31 70.51 26.17
N LEU A 163 18.65 69.81 27.10
CA LEU A 163 18.46 70.28 28.48
C LEU A 163 19.79 70.41 29.22
N LEU A 164 20.70 69.45 29.04
CA LEU A 164 22.04 69.50 29.64
C LEU A 164 22.84 70.71 29.13
N ASN A 165 22.76 71.00 27.83
CA ASN A 165 23.40 72.17 27.23
C ASN A 165 22.88 73.48 27.85
N VAL A 166 21.55 73.61 28.01
CA VAL A 166 20.93 74.77 28.68
C VAL A 166 21.41 74.88 30.13
N LYS A 167 21.47 73.75 30.86
CA LYS A 167 21.95 73.73 32.24
C LYS A 167 23.40 74.20 32.34
N MET A 168 24.28 73.75 31.44
CA MET A 168 25.68 74.20 31.40
C MET A 168 25.80 75.69 31.11
N ALA A 169 24.99 76.23 30.19
CA ALA A 169 24.95 77.67 29.91
C ALA A 169 24.55 78.46 31.16
N LEU A 170 23.50 78.02 31.87
CA LEU A 170 23.05 78.65 33.11
C LEU A 170 24.08 78.55 34.24
N ASP A 171 24.80 77.43 34.37
CA ASP A 171 25.87 77.31 35.37
C ASP A 171 26.99 78.34 35.12
N ILE A 172 27.36 78.55 33.86
CA ILE A 172 28.35 79.55 33.47
C ILE A 172 27.82 80.95 33.80
N GLU A 173 26.57 81.27 33.44
CA GLU A 173 25.94 82.55 33.78
C GLU A 173 25.93 82.79 35.29
N ILE A 174 25.51 81.81 36.09
CA ILE A 174 25.52 81.89 37.55
C ILE A 174 26.93 82.12 38.08
N ALA A 175 27.94 81.42 37.55
CA ALA A 175 29.33 81.62 37.94
C ALA A 175 29.82 83.05 37.62
N THR A 176 29.41 83.61 36.47
CA THR A 176 29.73 85.01 36.11
C THR A 176 29.01 86.01 37.02
N TYR A 177 27.73 85.79 37.35
CA TYR A 177 26.99 86.64 38.27
C TYR A 177 27.56 86.62 39.68
N ARG A 178 27.95 85.44 40.19
CA ARG A 178 28.63 85.31 41.48
C ARG A 178 29.92 86.14 41.52
N LYS A 179 30.77 86.01 40.49
CA LYS A 179 32.02 86.78 40.38
C LYS A 179 31.80 88.30 40.34
N LEU A 180 30.74 88.76 39.64
CA LEU A 180 30.38 90.18 39.58
C LEU A 180 29.89 90.71 40.94
N LEU A 181 29.09 89.92 41.67
CA LEU A 181 28.60 90.28 43.00
C LEU A 181 29.72 90.34 44.04
N GLU A 182 30.66 89.40 44.02
CA GLU A 182 31.87 89.42 44.87
C GLU A 182 32.73 90.68 44.63
N GLY A 183 32.81 91.14 43.37
CA GLY A 183 33.49 92.39 42.99
C GLY A 183 32.80 93.66 43.51
N GLU A 184 31.46 93.67 43.54
CA GLU A 184 30.69 94.78 44.12
C GLU A 184 30.78 94.79 45.66
N GLU A 185 30.63 93.63 46.30
CA GLU A 185 30.71 93.53 47.77
C GLU A 185 32.09 93.95 48.29
N SER A 186 33.16 93.58 47.59
CA SER A 186 34.52 94.01 47.93
C SER A 186 34.68 95.54 47.80
N ARG A 187 34.09 96.18 46.79
CA ARG A 187 34.09 97.66 46.67
C ARG A 187 33.29 98.35 47.77
N ILE A 188 32.18 97.76 48.21
CA ILE A 188 31.31 98.33 49.27
C ILE A 188 31.96 98.19 50.65
N THR A 189 32.69 97.09 50.91
CA THR A 189 33.29 96.79 52.21
C THR A 189 34.67 97.41 52.42
N THR A 190 35.41 97.73 51.36
CA THR A 190 36.67 98.50 51.49
C THR A 190 36.37 99.99 51.67
N PRO A 191 36.81 100.63 52.78
CA PRO A 191 36.67 102.08 52.94
C PRO A 191 37.51 102.76 51.86
N LEU A 192 36.87 103.61 51.05
CA LEU A 192 37.50 104.37 49.97
C LEU A 192 38.89 104.92 50.35
N PRO A 193 39.92 104.62 49.55
CA PRO A 193 40.92 105.59 49.16
C PRO A 193 40.58 106.05 47.74
N ASN A 194 40.46 107.36 47.56
CA ASN A 194 40.18 108.10 46.32
C ASN A 194 40.32 107.36 44.97
N LEU A 195 39.22 107.42 44.21
CA LEU A 195 39.11 107.04 42.80
C LEU A 195 40.08 107.83 41.92
N SER A 196 41.16 107.20 41.47
CA SER A 196 41.83 107.59 40.24
C SER A 196 42.50 106.38 39.58
N SER A 197 42.37 106.28 38.26
CA SER A 197 42.99 105.31 37.34
C SER A 197 42.47 103.86 37.35
N PHE A 198 41.34 103.66 36.68
CA PHE A 198 40.91 102.39 36.08
C PHE A 198 41.83 102.01 34.90
N ASN A 199 42.38 100.80 34.88
CA ASN A 199 42.95 100.16 33.68
C ASN A 199 42.34 98.77 33.52
N LEU A 200 41.35 98.66 32.62
CA LEU A 200 40.42 97.54 32.44
C LEU A 200 40.92 96.48 31.42
N ARG A 201 42.19 96.05 31.46
CA ARG A 201 42.73 95.20 30.38
C ARG A 201 43.17 93.77 30.71
N ASP A 202 43.20 93.35 31.99
CA ASP A 202 43.79 92.04 32.32
C ASP A 202 42.81 90.90 32.70
N ALA A 203 41.48 91.10 32.62
CA ALA A 203 40.54 90.10 33.13
C ALA A 203 39.95 89.10 32.10
N ILE A 204 40.42 89.09 30.84
CA ILE A 204 39.74 88.36 29.74
C ILE A 204 40.44 87.04 29.31
N LEU A 205 41.58 86.66 29.89
CA LEU A 205 42.27 85.42 29.52
C LEU A 205 42.07 84.35 30.60
N GLU A 206 41.77 83.11 30.18
CA GLU A 206 41.64 81.85 30.96
C GLU A 206 40.19 81.37 31.24
N THR A 207 39.46 80.99 30.20
CA THR A 207 38.43 79.91 30.30
C THR A 207 38.49 79.00 29.08
N LYS A 208 39.35 77.97 29.12
CA LYS A 208 39.28 76.84 28.18
C LYS A 208 38.44 75.71 28.78
N PRO A 209 37.26 75.36 28.24
CA PRO A 209 36.55 74.14 28.61
C PRO A 209 37.00 73.02 27.66
N ILE A 210 37.85 72.11 28.13
CA ILE A 210 38.16 70.86 27.42
C ILE A 210 37.95 69.74 28.43
N LEU A 211 36.76 69.13 28.39
CA LEU A 211 36.52 67.84 28.99
C LEU A 211 35.71 67.00 28.00
N GLU A 212 36.37 66.62 26.90
CA GLU A 212 35.93 65.52 26.05
C GLU A 212 36.08 64.22 26.87
N ASN A 213 35.01 63.81 27.54
CA ASN A 213 34.98 62.54 28.25
C ASN A 213 34.58 61.44 27.25
N THR A 214 35.57 60.94 26.51
CA THR A 214 35.48 59.79 25.62
C THR A 214 35.31 58.51 26.46
N PHE A 215 34.09 58.19 26.86
CA PHE A 215 33.77 56.86 27.40
C PHE A 215 33.77 55.84 26.26
N SER A 216 34.94 55.28 25.95
CA SER A 216 35.06 54.06 25.11
C SER A 216 34.37 52.90 25.83
N LYS A 217 33.18 52.51 25.37
CA LYS A 217 32.44 51.36 25.89
C LYS A 217 32.95 50.08 25.24
N LYS A 218 33.38 49.10 26.05
CA LYS A 218 33.75 47.77 25.57
C LYS A 218 32.51 46.88 25.51
N VAL A 219 32.30 46.16 24.41
CA VAL A 219 31.19 45.21 24.24
C VAL A 219 31.73 43.78 24.19
N LEU A 220 31.12 42.90 24.99
CA LEU A 220 31.44 41.47 25.04
C LEU A 220 30.25 40.68 24.50
N ILE A 221 30.46 39.92 23.42
CA ILE A 221 29.42 39.08 22.81
C ILE A 221 29.73 37.63 23.17
N LYS A 222 28.75 36.95 23.76
CA LYS A 222 28.82 35.53 24.10
C LYS A 222 27.78 34.77 23.27
N THR A 223 28.25 33.83 22.45
CA THR A 223 27.43 32.97 21.61
C THR A 223 27.40 31.58 22.21
N ILE A 224 26.21 31.03 22.40
CA ILE A 224 25.97 29.70 22.97
C ILE A 224 25.22 28.88 21.93
N GLU A 225 25.79 27.73 21.57
CA GLU A 225 25.17 26.74 20.69
C GLU A 225 24.67 25.58 21.54
N THR A 226 23.38 25.25 21.41
CA THR A 226 22.72 24.18 22.15
C THR A 226 22.14 23.14 21.21
N ARG A 227 22.28 21.86 21.54
CA ARG A 227 21.60 20.74 20.86
C ARG A 227 20.92 19.87 21.90
N ASP A 228 19.64 19.56 21.67
CA ASP A 228 18.82 18.71 22.56
C ASP A 228 18.81 19.17 24.03
N GLY A 229 18.92 20.48 24.27
CA GLY A 229 18.93 21.09 25.60
C GLY A 229 20.30 21.15 26.29
N GLU A 230 21.34 20.55 25.71
CA GLU A 230 22.72 20.65 26.21
C GLU A 230 23.53 21.69 25.42
N VAL A 231 24.36 22.47 26.12
CA VAL A 231 25.29 23.43 25.52
C VAL A 231 26.45 22.65 24.89
N ILE A 232 26.57 22.72 23.57
CA ILE A 232 27.62 22.03 22.82
C ILE A 232 28.82 22.92 22.53
N ASN A 233 28.62 24.23 22.39
CA ASN A 233 29.70 25.20 22.19
C ASN A 233 29.39 26.54 22.85
N GLU A 234 30.43 27.16 23.41
CA GLU A 234 30.40 28.53 23.91
C GLU A 234 31.58 29.30 23.29
N SER A 235 31.29 30.40 22.59
CA SER A 235 32.29 31.30 22.04
C SER A 235 32.10 32.70 22.61
N THR A 236 33.18 33.34 23.05
CA THR A 236 33.17 34.70 23.58
C THR A 236 34.05 35.58 22.70
N GLN A 237 33.49 36.60 22.08
CA GLN A 237 34.19 37.54 21.23
C GLN A 237 34.22 38.92 21.90
N ASN A 238 35.43 39.46 22.09
CA ASN A 238 35.62 40.87 22.38
C ASN A 238 35.47 41.63 21.06
N HIS A 239 34.46 42.49 20.97
CA HIS A 239 34.43 43.47 19.90
C HIS A 239 35.16 44.70 20.43
N ASP A 240 36.47 44.74 20.22
CA ASP A 240 37.21 45.99 20.23
C ASP A 240 36.81 46.69 18.93
N ASP A 241 36.27 47.91 19.01
CA ASP A 241 35.79 48.67 17.87
C ASP A 241 36.88 48.75 16.78
N LEU A 242 36.59 48.17 15.61
CA LEU A 242 37.30 48.46 14.37
C LEU A 242 36.78 49.83 13.91
N GLU A 243 37.67 50.83 13.95
CA GLU A 243 37.61 52.19 13.39
C GLU A 243 36.32 52.66 12.68
#